data_AF-A0A534RJK0-F1
#
_entry.id   AF-A0A534RJK0-F1
#
_cell.length_a   1.000
_cell.length_b   1.000
_cell.length_c   1.000
_cell.angle_alpha   90.00
_cell.angle_beta   90.00
_cell.angle_gamma   90.00
#
_symmetry.space_group_name_H-M   'P 1'
#
loop_
_entity.id
_entity.type
_entity.pdbx_description
1 polymer ?
#
loop_
_entity_poly.entity_id
_entity_poly.type
_entity_poly.pdbx_seq_one_letter_code
_entity_poly.pdbx_strand_id
1 'polypeptide(L)'
;MNRLVGEIPRQVHVAIVRRAVAAEAWARYRDAALPAASHARADIERAFAAGYLGLPEVLVQQDRLLQVQGAAIDTWRDLNIAESDLIEALGERP
;
A
#
# COMPACT_ATOMS: atom_id res chain seq x y z
N MET A 1 24.25 -30.75 15.57
CA MET A 1 24.08 -29.45 16.25
C MET A 1 23.26 -28.52 15.35
N ASN A 2 21.95 -28.49 15.62
CA ASN A 2 20.93 -27.48 15.29
C ASN A 2 21.21 -26.39 14.23
N ARG A 3 21.05 -26.70 12.93
CA ARG A 3 20.86 -25.68 11.88
C ARG A 3 19.50 -24.97 12.02
N LEU A 4 18.45 -25.73 12.36
CA LEU A 4 17.07 -25.26 12.51
C LEU A 4 16.93 -24.17 13.59
N VAL A 5 17.60 -24.30 14.73
CA VAL A 5 17.52 -23.30 15.81
C VAL A 5 18.17 -21.96 15.42
N GLY A 6 19.13 -21.95 14.49
CA GLY A 6 19.70 -20.72 13.94
C GLY A 6 18.86 -20.11 12.81
N GLU A 7 18.05 -20.90 12.12
CA GLU A 7 17.18 -20.45 11.03
C GLU A 7 15.89 -19.79 11.53
N ILE A 8 15.33 -20.23 12.66
CA ILE A 8 14.12 -19.64 13.27
C ILE A 8 14.33 -18.14 13.62
N PRO A 9 15.39 -17.72 14.34
CA PRO A 9 15.65 -16.29 14.59
C PRO A 9 15.83 -15.47 13.32
N ARG A 10 16.42 -16.07 12.28
CA ARG A 10 16.62 -15.42 10.98
C ARG A 10 15.29 -15.19 10.26
N GLN A 11 14.41 -16.19 10.24
CA GLN A 11 13.07 -16.07 9.63
C GLN A 11 12.23 -15.01 10.32
N VAL A 12 12.22 -14.99 11.65
CA VAL A 12 11.55 -13.94 12.44
C VAL A 12 12.11 -12.55 12.12
N HIS A 13 13.44 -12.40 12.05
CA HIS A 13 14.05 -11.12 11.70
C HIS A 13 13.65 -10.65 10.30
N VAL A 14 13.63 -11.56 9.31
CA VAL A 14 13.18 -11.25 7.96
C VAL A 14 11.71 -10.81 7.95
N ALA A 15 10.83 -11.50 8.68
CA ALA A 15 9.41 -11.15 8.79
C ALA A 15 9.21 -9.76 9.41
N ILE A 16 9.96 -9.41 10.46
CA ILE A 16 9.93 -8.08 11.08
C ILE A 16 10.31 -6.99 10.07
N VAL A 17 11.41 -7.20 9.33
CA VAL A 17 11.88 -6.23 8.32
C VAL A 17 10.86 -6.06 7.19
N ARG A 18 10.31 -7.17 6.67
CA ARG A 18 9.27 -7.14 5.63
C ARG A 18 8.03 -6.37 6.07
N ARG A 19 7.54 -6.63 7.28
CA ARG A 19 6.41 -5.92 7.86
C ARG A 19 6.70 -4.42 8.00
N ALA A 20 7.90 -4.04 8.46
CA ALA A 20 8.28 -2.63 8.58
C ALA A 20 8.28 -1.91 7.23
N VAL A 21 8.85 -2.53 6.19
CA VAL A 21 8.87 -2.00 4.82
C VAL A 21 7.45 -1.85 4.27
N ALA A 22 6.60 -2.86 4.43
CA ALA A 22 5.21 -2.82 3.99
C ALA A 22 4.40 -1.74 4.74
N ALA A 23 4.65 -1.57 6.04
CA ALA A 23 4.00 -0.54 6.84
C ALA A 23 4.37 0.87 6.40
N GLU A 24 5.66 1.10 6.09
CA GLU A 24 6.11 2.40 5.56
C GLU A 24 5.54 2.67 4.17
N ALA A 25 5.51 1.66 3.30
CA ALA A 25 4.88 1.77 1.99
C ALA A 25 3.39 2.14 2.11
N TRP A 26 2.65 1.46 2.97
CA TRP A 26 1.24 1.76 3.23
C TRP A 26 1.03 3.17 3.79
N ALA A 27 1.89 3.61 4.72
CA ALA A 27 1.80 4.95 5.31
C ALA A 27 1.89 6.05 4.23
N ARG A 28 2.76 5.90 3.22
CA ARG A 28 2.86 6.87 2.11
C ARG A 28 1.55 6.98 1.32
N TYR A 29 0.86 5.86 1.09
CA TYR A 29 -0.44 5.88 0.42
C TYR A 29 -1.53 6.50 1.31
N ARG A 30 -1.60 6.07 2.58
CA ARG A 30 -2.60 6.55 3.55
C ARG A 30 -2.49 8.05 3.80
N ASP A 31 -1.27 8.54 4.00
CA ASP A 31 -1.03 9.88 4.53
C ASP A 31 -0.84 10.93 3.42
N ALA A 32 -0.43 10.52 2.22
CA ALA A 32 -0.17 11.44 1.11
C ALA A 32 -0.96 11.12 -0.15
N ALA A 33 -0.81 9.91 -0.72
CA ALA A 33 -1.34 9.63 -2.05
C ALA A 33 -2.88 9.63 -2.11
N LEU A 34 -3.55 8.98 -1.16
CA LEU A 34 -5.01 8.91 -1.12
C LEU A 34 -5.67 10.28 -0.84
N PRO A 35 -5.19 11.09 0.13
CA PRO A 35 -5.66 12.45 0.30
C PRO A 35 -5.45 13.32 -0.95
N ALA A 36 -4.28 13.24 -1.58
CA ALA A 36 -3.99 13.98 -2.81
C ALA A 36 -4.91 13.56 -3.96
N ALA A 37 -5.15 12.26 -4.12
CA ALA A 37 -6.08 11.73 -5.13
C ALA A 37 -7.53 12.21 -4.89
N SER A 38 -7.96 12.29 -3.62
CA SER A 38 -9.28 12.82 -3.25
C SER A 38 -9.42 14.30 -3.62
N HIS A 39 -8.42 15.11 -3.29
CA HIS A 39 -8.39 16.53 -3.66
C HIS A 39 -8.37 16.73 -5.18
N ALA A 40 -7.50 15.98 -5.89
CA ALA A 40 -7.40 16.03 -7.33
C ALA A 40 -8.73 15.68 -8.01
N ARG A 41 -9.47 14.68 -7.50
CA ARG A 41 -10.81 14.34 -8.00
C ARG A 41 -11.76 15.53 -7.93
N ALA A 42 -11.83 16.20 -6.77
CA ALA A 42 -12.69 17.37 -6.59
C ALA A 42 -12.28 18.53 -7.52
N ASP A 43 -10.98 18.73 -7.74
CA ASP A 43 -10.48 19.75 -8.66
C ASP A 43 -10.84 19.45 -10.12
N ILE A 44 -10.72 18.19 -10.55
CA ILE A 44 -11.10 17.76 -11.91
C ILE A 44 -12.61 17.94 -12.13
N GLU A 45 -13.44 17.55 -11.17
CA GLU A 45 -14.90 17.73 -11.25
C GLU A 45 -15.27 19.21 -11.39
N ARG A 46 -14.64 20.09 -10.60
CA ARG A 46 -14.84 21.55 -10.71
C ARG A 46 -14.37 22.11 -12.05
N ALA A 47 -13.19 21.70 -12.52
CA ALA A 47 -12.62 22.19 -13.77
C ALA A 47 -13.45 21.75 -14.99
N PHE A 48 -14.00 20.53 -14.96
CA PHE A 48 -14.92 20.05 -15.98
C PHE A 48 -16.25 20.82 -15.96
N ALA A 49 -16.85 21.02 -14.78
CA ALA A 49 -18.09 21.79 -14.64
C ALA A 49 -17.94 23.26 -15.10
N ALA A 50 -16.75 23.84 -14.94
CA ALA A 50 -16.42 25.18 -15.42
C ALA A 50 -16.02 25.24 -16.90
N GLY A 51 -15.93 24.10 -17.60
CA GLY A 51 -15.56 24.03 -19.01
C GLY A 51 -14.06 24.21 -19.32
N TYR A 52 -13.20 24.16 -18.29
CA TYR A 52 -11.73 24.27 -18.47
C TYR A 52 -11.09 22.96 -18.95
N LEU A 53 -11.76 21.83 -18.74
CA LEU A 53 -11.31 20.52 -19.20
C LEU A 53 -12.34 19.90 -20.14
N GLY A 54 -11.86 19.24 -21.19
CA GLY A 54 -12.67 18.36 -22.02
C GLY A 54 -12.88 17.00 -21.35
N LEU A 55 -13.89 16.27 -21.85
CA LEU A 55 -14.17 14.91 -21.39
C LEU A 55 -12.96 13.95 -21.53
N PRO A 56 -12.16 13.97 -22.63
CA PRO A 56 -11.00 13.10 -22.75
C PRO A 56 -9.96 13.34 -21.63
N GLU A 57 -9.69 14.60 -21.29
CA GLU A 57 -8.75 14.96 -20.23
C GLU A 57 -9.24 14.45 -18.87
N VAL A 58 -10.54 14.62 -18.59
CA VAL A 58 -11.17 14.12 -17.35
C VAL A 58 -11.02 12.61 -17.23
N LEU A 59 -11.31 11.86 -18.29
CA LEU A 59 -11.23 10.39 -18.28
C LEU A 59 -9.80 9.90 -18.01
N VAL A 60 -8.79 10.52 -18.64
CA VAL A 60 -7.38 10.19 -18.40
C VAL A 60 -6.98 10.46 -16.94
N GLN A 61 -7.43 11.57 -16.35
CA GLN A 61 -7.13 11.83 -14.95
C GLN A 61 -7.88 10.88 -14.01
N GLN A 62 -9.14 10.53 -14.30
CA GLN A 62 -9.89 9.56 -13.52
C GLN A 62 -9.24 8.18 -13.52
N ASP A 63 -8.75 7.70 -14.68
CA ASP A 63 -8.00 6.44 -14.77
C ASP A 63 -6.77 6.44 -13.86
N ARG A 64 -5.99 7.53 -13.85
CA ARG A 64 -4.83 7.66 -12.95
C ARG A 64 -5.22 7.63 -11.47
N LEU A 65 -6.33 8.28 -11.10
CA LEU A 65 -6.83 8.25 -9.73
C LEU A 65 -7.26 6.84 -9.31
N LEU A 66 -7.86 6.07 -10.22
CA LEU A 66 -8.18 4.66 -9.98
C LEU A 66 -6.92 3.81 -9.82
N GLN A 67 -5.88 4.06 -10.62
CA GLN A 67 -4.59 3.37 -10.47
C GLN A 67 -3.96 3.65 -9.09
N VAL A 68 -4.03 4.88 -8.59
CA VAL A 68 -3.56 5.21 -7.22
C VAL A 68 -4.34 4.44 -6.15
N GLN A 69 -5.66 4.33 -6.30
CA GLN A 69 -6.49 3.57 -5.38
C GLN A 69 -6.17 2.06 -5.44
N GLY A 70 -6.00 1.51 -6.64
CA GLY A 70 -5.59 0.11 -6.82
C GLY A 70 -4.25 -0.19 -6.14
N ALA A 71 -3.24 0.64 -6.39
CA ALA A 71 -1.92 0.49 -5.79
C ALA A 71 -1.95 0.62 -4.25
N ALA A 72 -2.84 1.48 -3.71
CA ALA A 72 -3.04 1.61 -2.28
C ALA A 72 -3.66 0.33 -1.68
N ILE A 73 -4.65 -0.27 -2.35
CA ILE A 73 -5.27 -1.54 -1.94
C ILE A 73 -4.23 -2.67 -1.94
N ASP A 74 -3.41 -2.77 -2.99
CA ASP A 74 -2.35 -3.77 -3.08
C ASP A 74 -1.33 -3.59 -1.95
N THR A 75 -0.91 -2.36 -1.68
CA THR A 75 0.05 -2.07 -0.60
C THR A 75 -0.54 -2.37 0.79
N TRP A 76 -1.82 -2.07 1.00
CA TRP A 76 -2.52 -2.45 2.23
C TRP A 76 -2.59 -3.98 2.39
N ARG A 77 -2.89 -4.69 1.30
CA ARG A 77 -2.89 -6.16 1.29
C ARG A 77 -1.51 -6.73 1.64
N ASP A 78 -0.45 -6.20 1.04
CA ASP A 78 0.93 -6.63 1.30
C ASP A 78 1.33 -6.45 2.77
N LEU A 79 0.89 -5.35 3.40
CA LEU A 79 1.07 -5.15 4.84
C LEU A 79 0.37 -6.25 5.66
N ASN A 80 -0.89 -6.57 5.35
CA ASN A 80 -1.62 -7.61 6.08
C ASN A 80 -1.00 -8.99 5.90
N ILE A 81 -0.49 -9.30 4.69
CA ILE A 81 0.26 -10.54 4.43
C ILE A 81 1.52 -10.57 5.29
N ALA A 82 2.31 -9.49 5.29
CA ALA A 82 3.53 -9.42 6.09
C ALA A 82 3.27 -9.49 7.62
N GLU A 83 2.12 -9.01 8.08
CA GLU A 83 1.68 -9.18 9.46
C GLU A 83 1.30 -10.63 9.77
N SER A 84 0.63 -11.33 8.86
CA SER A 84 0.35 -12.77 8.99
C SER A 84 1.65 -13.59 9.03
N ASP A 85 2.57 -13.34 8.11
CA ASP A 85 3.87 -14.01 8.04
C ASP A 85 4.66 -13.86 9.35
N LEU A 86 4.58 -12.69 9.99
CA LEU A 86 5.22 -12.44 11.28
C LEU A 86 4.56 -13.24 12.40
N ILE A 87 3.22 -13.30 12.43
CA ILE A 87 2.47 -14.09 13.42
C ILE A 87 2.83 -15.58 13.28
N GLU A 88 2.86 -16.10 12.06
CA GLU A 88 3.24 -17.49 11.77
C GLU A 88 4.67 -17.77 12.23
N ALA A 89 5.63 -16.92 11.88
CA ALA A 89 7.03 -17.07 12.29
C ALA A 89 7.23 -17.02 13.82
N LEU A 90 6.35 -16.32 14.55
CA LEU A 90 6.36 -16.27 16.01
C LEU A 90 5.64 -17.47 16.65
N GLY A 91 4.59 -17.99 16.00
CA GLY A 91 3.77 -19.12 16.43
C GLY A 91 4.38 -20.50 16.18
N GLU A 92 5.33 -20.63 15.24
CA GLU A 92 6.14 -21.84 15.03
C GLU A 92 7.23 -22.05 16.12
N ARG A 93 7.16 -21.35 17.26
CA ARG A 93 8.03 -21.60 18.41
C ARG A 93 7.58 -22.90 19.13
N PRO A 94 8.43 -23.95 19.20
CA PRO A 94 8.19 -25.09 20.08
C PRO A 94 8.35 -24.73 21.56
#